data_AF-A0A925XR55-F1
#
_entry.id   AF-A0A925XR55-F1
#
_cell.length_a   1.000
_cell.length_b   1.000
_cell.length_c   1.000
_cell.angle_alpha   90.00
_cell.angle_beta   90.00
_cell.angle_gamma   90.00
#
_symmetry.space_group_name_H-M   'P 1'
#
loop_
_entity.id
_entity.type
_entity.pdbx_description
1 polymer ?
#
loop_
_entity_poly.entity_id
_entity_poly.type
_entity_poly.pdbx_seq_one_letter_code
_entity_poly.pdbx_strand_id
1 'polypeptide(L)'
;MTLTRTIAEINTKITRGTVRVLTVSELKMAVLERGVQQVAQEVDVITTGTFEPMESSGVMINLGHTDPPIRCQKAWLNDVEAYCGLGAVDLYLGASQSAEGDSNYGGGHVIADLVAGKSVRLRALGHPNDCYPRREFETVITKDTVNQCYLYNPRNVYQNFIVGVNGGERPLY
;
A
#
# COMPACT_ATOMS: atom_id res chain seq x y z
N MET A 1 -42.13 5.28 2.31
CA MET A 1 -41.58 6.01 1.14
C MET A 1 -40.12 5.65 1.02
N THR A 2 -39.71 5.09 -0.12
CA THR A 2 -38.31 4.79 -0.42
C THR A 2 -37.58 6.12 -0.62
N LEU A 3 -36.60 6.41 0.24
CA LEU A 3 -35.77 7.61 0.11
C LEU A 3 -34.77 7.39 -1.02
N THR A 4 -35.12 7.81 -2.23
CA THR A 4 -34.20 7.75 -3.36
C THR A 4 -33.51 9.09 -3.50
N ARG A 5 -32.20 9.14 -3.22
CA ARG A 5 -31.35 10.31 -3.48
C ARG A 5 -30.59 10.11 -4.79
N THR A 6 -30.39 11.19 -5.52
CA THR A 6 -29.53 11.17 -6.72
C THR A 6 -28.13 11.67 -6.41
N ILE A 7 -27.13 11.22 -7.17
CA ILE A 7 -25.75 11.71 -7.06
C ILE A 7 -25.69 13.24 -7.30
N ALA A 8 -26.52 13.77 -8.20
CA ALA A 8 -26.58 15.20 -8.49
C ALA A 8 -27.05 16.04 -7.28
N GLU A 9 -28.03 15.55 -6.52
CA GLU A 9 -28.50 16.18 -5.29
C GLU A 9 -27.40 16.20 -4.21
N ILE A 10 -26.71 15.07 -4.03
CA ILE A 10 -25.58 14.96 -3.09
C ILE A 10 -24.45 15.91 -3.47
N ASN A 11 -24.06 15.95 -4.75
CA ASN A 11 -23.03 16.86 -5.25
C ASN A 11 -23.42 18.34 -5.03
N THR A 12 -24.69 18.68 -5.18
CA THR A 12 -25.19 20.03 -4.89
C THR A 12 -25.02 20.38 -3.40
N LYS A 13 -25.32 19.44 -2.49
CA LYS A 13 -25.09 19.63 -1.05
C LYS A 13 -23.61 19.76 -0.69
N ILE A 14 -22.73 18.99 -1.35
CA ILE A 14 -21.27 19.08 -1.18
C ILE A 14 -20.80 20.49 -1.58
N THR A 15 -21.16 20.96 -2.78
CA THR A 15 -20.79 22.31 -3.26
C THR A 15 -21.32 23.43 -2.35
N ARG A 16 -22.51 23.23 -1.75
CA ARG A 16 -23.12 24.19 -0.82
C ARG A 16 -22.59 24.09 0.61
N GLY A 17 -21.76 23.10 0.94
CA GLY A 17 -21.28 22.84 2.30
C GLY A 17 -22.36 22.38 3.28
N THR A 18 -23.50 21.89 2.78
CA THR A 18 -24.64 21.43 3.59
C THR A 18 -24.75 19.90 3.65
N VAL A 19 -23.75 19.18 3.14
CA VAL A 19 -23.72 17.72 3.14
C VAL A 19 -23.51 17.21 4.56
N ARG A 20 -24.32 16.24 5.00
CA ARG A 20 -24.08 15.53 6.25
C ARG A 20 -23.29 14.25 6.02
N VAL A 21 -22.05 14.24 6.47
CA VAL A 21 -21.12 13.11 6.36
C VAL A 21 -20.97 12.44 7.72
N LEU A 22 -21.10 11.12 7.79
CA LEU A 22 -20.78 10.33 8.98
C LEU A 22 -19.81 9.22 8.63
N THR A 23 -18.93 8.86 9.56
CA THR A 23 -18.21 7.59 9.53
C THR A 23 -19.16 6.42 9.74
N VAL A 24 -18.76 5.22 9.30
CA VAL A 24 -19.52 3.98 9.54
C VAL A 24 -19.76 3.73 11.04
N SER A 25 -18.84 4.14 11.91
CA SER A 25 -18.96 4.00 13.36
C SER A 25 -20.02 4.96 13.94
N GLU A 26 -19.98 6.24 13.54
CA GLU A 26 -20.98 7.23 13.94
C GLU A 26 -22.37 6.87 13.42
N LEU A 27 -22.45 6.32 12.20
CA LEU A 27 -23.69 5.84 11.63
C LEU A 27 -24.30 4.70 12.46
N LYS A 28 -23.49 3.71 12.88
CA LYS A 28 -23.95 2.60 13.72
C LYS A 28 -24.55 3.11 15.03
N MET A 29 -23.88 4.06 15.69
CA MET A 29 -24.40 4.69 16.91
C MET A 29 -25.71 5.45 16.66
N ALA A 30 -25.77 6.26 15.61
CA ALA A 30 -26.97 7.01 15.23
C ALA A 30 -28.16 6.10 14.95
N VAL A 31 -27.94 4.96 14.28
CA VAL A 31 -28.98 3.98 13.94
C VAL A 31 -29.51 3.28 15.19
N LEU A 32 -28.66 2.98 16.16
CA LEU A 32 -29.08 2.40 17.44
C LEU A 32 -30.03 3.34 18.21
N GLU A 33 -29.76 4.64 18.19
CA GLU A 33 -30.55 5.63 18.93
C GLU A 33 -31.85 6.02 18.22
N ARG A 34 -31.82 6.20 16.90
CA ARG A 34 -32.88 6.87 16.13
C ARG A 34 -33.52 6.00 15.06
N GLY A 35 -32.99 4.81 14.84
CA GLY A 35 -33.45 3.88 13.82
C GLY A 35 -33.00 4.23 12.40
N VAL A 36 -32.99 3.22 11.53
CA VAL A 36 -32.47 3.31 10.15
C VAL A 36 -33.20 4.37 9.33
N GLN A 37 -34.52 4.44 9.43
CA GLN A 37 -35.34 5.32 8.57
C GLN A 37 -35.07 6.80 8.82
N GLN A 38 -34.91 7.20 10.08
CA GLN A 38 -34.61 8.58 10.45
C GLN A 38 -33.17 8.95 10.06
N VAL A 39 -32.20 8.10 10.39
CA VAL A 39 -30.79 8.34 10.05
C VAL A 39 -30.60 8.42 8.53
N ALA A 40 -31.28 7.56 7.78
CA ALA A 40 -31.25 7.57 6.33
C ALA A 40 -31.82 8.87 5.73
N GLN A 41 -32.64 9.66 6.43
CA GLN A 41 -33.12 10.98 5.96
C GLN A 41 -32.13 12.11 6.21
N GLU A 42 -31.30 11.96 7.23
CA GLU A 42 -30.39 13.00 7.68
C GLU A 42 -29.00 12.88 7.06
N VAL A 43 -28.50 11.66 6.86
CA VAL A 43 -27.15 11.38 6.38
C VAL A 43 -27.11 11.34 4.87
N ASP A 44 -26.17 12.09 4.29
CA ASP A 44 -26.00 12.22 2.84
C ASP A 44 -24.85 11.34 2.32
N VAL A 45 -23.75 11.26 3.07
CA VAL A 45 -22.56 10.47 2.73
C VAL A 45 -22.11 9.67 3.94
N ILE A 46 -21.77 8.41 3.71
CA ILE A 46 -21.15 7.54 4.72
C ILE A 46 -19.71 7.34 4.31
N THR A 47 -18.77 7.68 5.19
CA THR A 47 -17.36 7.34 5.02
C THR A 47 -17.08 5.99 5.69
N THR A 48 -16.60 5.04 4.91
CA THR A 48 -16.12 3.76 5.41
C THR A 48 -14.61 3.70 5.22
N GLY A 49 -13.94 2.90 6.05
CA GLY A 49 -12.52 2.63 5.92
C GLY A 49 -12.23 1.23 6.40
N THR A 50 -11.41 0.51 5.64
CA THR A 50 -10.81 -0.76 6.05
C THR A 50 -9.33 -0.53 6.31
N PHE A 51 -8.78 -1.27 7.27
CA PHE A 51 -7.35 -1.37 7.45
C PHE A 51 -6.97 -2.81 7.13
N GLU A 52 -6.40 -3.01 5.95
CA GLU A 52 -6.01 -4.32 5.45
C GLU A 52 -4.75 -4.22 4.60
N PRO A 53 -3.96 -5.30 4.46
CA PRO A 53 -2.90 -5.36 3.46
C PRO A 53 -3.50 -5.12 2.07
N MET A 54 -3.15 -3.99 1.46
CA MET A 54 -3.69 -3.59 0.16
C MET A 54 -2.71 -3.95 -0.96
N GLU A 55 -3.16 -4.74 -1.92
CA GLU A 55 -2.43 -5.00 -3.16
C GLU A 55 -2.11 -3.69 -3.90
N SER A 56 -1.05 -3.67 -4.69
CA SER A 56 -0.54 -2.45 -5.35
C SER A 56 0.04 -1.40 -4.41
N SER A 57 0.30 -1.77 -3.15
CA SER A 57 1.16 -1.00 -2.26
C SER A 57 2.61 -1.44 -2.40
N GLY A 58 3.55 -0.51 -2.24
CA GLY A 58 4.98 -0.82 -2.30
C GLY A 58 5.83 0.30 -1.72
N VAL A 59 7.14 0.04 -1.67
CA VAL A 59 8.15 1.02 -1.25
C VAL A 59 9.19 1.20 -2.35
N MET A 60 9.52 2.46 -2.63
CA MET A 60 10.66 2.84 -3.44
C MET A 60 11.85 3.15 -2.53
N ILE A 61 13.00 2.57 -2.84
CA ILE A 61 14.23 2.74 -2.06
C ILE A 61 15.37 3.09 -3.02
N ASN A 62 16.05 4.19 -2.76
CA ASN A 62 17.35 4.49 -3.36
C ASN A 62 18.43 4.22 -2.29
N LEU A 63 19.30 3.26 -2.54
CA LEU A 63 20.29 2.84 -1.54
C LEU A 63 21.40 3.86 -1.30
N GLY A 64 21.65 4.76 -2.26
CA GLY A 64 22.95 5.40 -2.41
C GLY A 64 24.01 4.43 -2.96
N HIS A 65 25.04 4.96 -3.59
CA HIS A 65 26.12 4.11 -4.10
C HIS A 65 27.02 3.61 -2.98
N THR A 66 27.47 2.36 -3.15
CA THR A 66 28.58 1.79 -2.40
C THR A 66 29.91 2.27 -2.96
N ASP A 67 31.00 2.03 -2.23
CA ASP A 67 32.36 2.24 -2.72
C ASP A 67 33.12 0.91 -2.72
N PRO A 68 33.52 0.34 -3.87
CA PRO A 68 33.23 0.81 -5.22
C PRO A 68 31.74 0.67 -5.60
N PRO A 69 31.25 1.44 -6.61
CA PRO A 69 29.84 1.51 -6.95
C PRO A 69 29.29 0.21 -7.55
N ILE A 70 28.01 -0.03 -7.29
CA ILE A 70 27.23 -1.16 -7.79
C ILE A 70 26.09 -0.70 -8.70
N ARG A 71 25.80 -1.52 -9.73
CA ARG A 71 24.56 -1.48 -10.49
C ARG A 71 23.78 -2.74 -10.17
N CYS A 72 22.76 -2.63 -9.31
CA CYS A 72 21.92 -3.74 -8.88
C CYS A 72 21.20 -4.38 -10.08
N GLN A 73 21.45 -5.67 -10.26
CA GLN A 73 20.75 -6.54 -11.20
C GLN A 73 19.63 -7.31 -10.49
N LYS A 74 19.88 -7.75 -9.25
CA LYS A 74 18.90 -8.35 -8.35
C LYS A 74 19.16 -7.89 -6.92
N ALA A 75 18.12 -7.78 -6.11
CA ALA A 75 18.25 -7.43 -4.71
C ALA A 75 17.15 -8.09 -3.87
N TRP A 76 17.46 -8.30 -2.59
CA TRP A 76 16.56 -8.87 -1.61
C TRP A 76 16.64 -8.08 -0.30
N LEU A 77 15.50 -7.95 0.36
CA LEU A 77 15.33 -7.32 1.66
C LEU A 77 14.72 -8.35 2.61
N ASN A 78 15.50 -8.85 3.58
CA ASN A 78 15.12 -10.02 4.40
C ASN A 78 14.59 -11.19 3.53
N ASP A 79 15.35 -11.53 2.48
CA ASP A 79 15.03 -12.60 1.52
C ASP A 79 13.73 -12.38 0.70
N VAL A 80 13.15 -11.17 0.73
CA VAL A 80 12.08 -10.75 -0.17
C VAL A 80 12.67 -10.04 -1.38
N GLU A 81 12.46 -10.58 -2.58
CA GLU A 81 13.00 -10.01 -3.82
C GLU A 81 12.44 -8.59 -4.08
N ALA A 82 13.32 -7.64 -4.34
CA ALA A 82 12.95 -6.29 -4.73
C ALA A 82 13.31 -6.07 -6.21
N TYR A 83 12.38 -5.47 -6.96
CA TYR A 83 12.59 -5.17 -8.36
C TYR A 83 13.73 -4.15 -8.53
N CYS A 84 14.71 -4.54 -9.35
CA CYS A 84 15.79 -3.68 -9.82
C CYS A 84 15.49 -3.26 -11.27
N GLY A 85 16.09 -2.16 -11.74
CA GLY A 85 15.98 -1.74 -13.15
C GLY A 85 15.41 -0.34 -13.36
N LEU A 86 15.06 0.37 -12.29
CA LEU A 86 14.68 1.78 -12.33
C LEU A 86 15.92 2.70 -12.46
N GLY A 87 17.00 2.32 -11.78
CA GLY A 87 18.29 2.98 -11.80
C GLY A 87 19.36 2.02 -11.24
N ALA A 88 20.58 2.51 -11.04
CA ALA A 88 21.70 1.66 -10.64
C ALA A 88 21.54 1.09 -9.22
N VAL A 89 20.90 1.83 -8.32
CA VAL A 89 20.71 1.46 -6.91
C VAL A 89 19.28 1.70 -6.42
N ASP A 90 18.34 1.76 -7.37
CA ASP A 90 16.91 1.92 -7.10
C ASP A 90 16.22 0.56 -7.02
N LEU A 91 15.47 0.37 -5.94
CA LEU A 91 14.70 -0.83 -5.65
C LEU A 91 13.23 -0.47 -5.50
N TYR A 92 12.35 -1.31 -6.06
CA TYR A 92 10.93 -1.29 -5.76
C TYR A 92 10.50 -2.61 -5.13
N LEU A 93 9.95 -2.56 -3.92
CA LEU A 93 9.43 -3.72 -3.22
C LEU A 93 7.91 -3.64 -3.10
N GLY A 94 7.20 -4.59 -3.72
CA GLY A 94 5.75 -4.71 -3.60
C GLY A 94 5.34 -5.39 -2.29
N ALA A 95 4.27 -4.91 -1.66
CA ALA A 95 3.78 -5.43 -0.39
C ALA A 95 3.35 -6.91 -0.46
N SER A 96 2.92 -7.38 -1.64
CA SER A 96 2.46 -8.75 -1.89
C SER A 96 3.59 -9.73 -2.25
N GLN A 97 4.84 -9.26 -2.34
CA GLN A 97 5.96 -10.14 -2.68
C GLN A 97 6.27 -11.08 -1.51
N SER A 98 6.29 -12.38 -1.73
CA SER A 98 6.68 -13.36 -0.71
C SER A 98 8.19 -13.44 -0.53
N ALA A 99 8.62 -13.80 0.68
CA ALA A 99 10.00 -14.15 0.96
C ALA A 99 10.37 -15.50 0.32
N GLU A 100 11.63 -15.64 -0.06
CA GLU A 100 12.19 -16.93 -0.45
C GLU A 100 12.26 -17.86 0.78
N GLY A 101 11.54 -18.98 0.74
CA GLY A 101 11.59 -20.01 1.78
C GLY A 101 10.70 -19.80 3.01
N ASP A 102 10.01 -18.66 3.14
CA ASP A 102 9.02 -18.41 4.19
C ASP A 102 7.72 -17.83 3.61
N SER A 103 6.63 -18.60 3.65
CA SER A 103 5.32 -18.18 3.16
C SER A 103 4.62 -17.16 4.07
N ASN A 104 5.10 -16.99 5.31
CA ASN A 104 4.50 -16.09 6.29
C ASN A 104 5.19 -14.72 6.34
N TYR A 105 6.29 -14.54 5.61
CA TYR A 105 7.03 -13.28 5.52
C TYR A 105 7.01 -12.74 4.08
N GLY A 106 7.10 -11.42 3.92
CA GLY A 106 6.97 -10.79 2.61
C GLY A 106 7.14 -9.29 2.63
N GLY A 107 6.85 -8.65 1.50
CA GLY A 107 7.11 -7.23 1.28
C GLY A 107 6.37 -6.33 2.25
N GLY A 108 5.12 -6.67 2.62
CA GLY A 108 4.37 -5.94 3.64
C GLY A 108 5.06 -5.93 5.00
N HIS A 109 5.70 -7.04 5.38
CA HIS A 109 6.47 -7.14 6.62
C HIS A 109 7.74 -6.29 6.57
N VAL A 110 8.50 -6.36 5.47
CA VAL A 110 9.69 -5.51 5.27
C VAL A 110 9.33 -4.02 5.32
N ILE A 111 8.24 -3.63 4.65
CA ILE A 111 7.76 -2.24 4.65
C ILE A 111 7.39 -1.81 6.08
N ALA A 112 6.65 -2.64 6.81
CA ALA A 112 6.28 -2.36 8.19
C ALA A 112 7.50 -2.21 9.11
N ASP A 113 8.50 -3.07 8.94
CA ASP A 113 9.75 -3.00 9.69
C ASP A 113 10.55 -1.73 9.38
N LEU A 114 10.69 -1.35 8.11
CA LEU A 114 11.34 -0.10 7.71
C LEU A 114 10.61 1.13 8.28
N VAL A 115 9.28 1.16 8.20
CA VAL A 115 8.46 2.25 8.78
C VAL A 115 8.63 2.33 10.30
N ALA A 116 8.73 1.18 10.98
CA ALA A 116 9.01 1.09 12.40
C ALA A 116 10.47 1.45 12.78
N GLY A 117 11.32 1.78 11.80
CA GLY A 117 12.74 2.10 12.02
C GLY A 117 13.60 0.88 12.33
N LYS A 118 13.10 -0.33 12.07
CA LYS A 118 13.89 -1.55 12.25
C LYS A 118 14.87 -1.74 11.09
N SER A 119 15.91 -2.51 11.40
CA SER A 119 16.93 -2.93 10.47
C SER A 119 16.46 -4.06 9.56
N VAL A 120 16.83 -3.98 8.28
CA VAL A 120 16.54 -4.97 7.24
C VAL A 120 17.85 -5.39 6.57
N ARG A 121 18.07 -6.70 6.40
CA ARG A 121 19.21 -7.24 5.66
C ARG A 121 19.00 -7.02 4.17
N LEU A 122 19.93 -6.32 3.54
CA LEU A 122 19.99 -6.13 2.10
C LEU A 122 21.04 -7.08 1.52
N ARG A 123 20.66 -7.86 0.51
CA ARG A 123 21.56 -8.62 -0.37
C ARG A 123 21.34 -8.14 -1.80
N ALA A 124 22.41 -7.80 -2.51
CA ALA A 124 22.33 -7.35 -3.91
C ALA A 124 23.39 -8.04 -4.77
N LEU A 125 22.97 -8.43 -5.98
CA LEU A 125 23.85 -8.88 -7.05
C LEU A 125 23.96 -7.77 -8.08
N GLY A 126 25.18 -7.37 -8.39
CA GLY A 126 25.52 -6.32 -9.34
C GLY A 126 25.81 -6.87 -10.74
N HIS A 127 25.60 -6.04 -11.76
CA HIS A 127 26.05 -6.29 -13.12
C HIS A 127 27.37 -5.54 -13.41
N PRO A 128 28.54 -6.20 -13.35
CA PRO A 128 29.83 -5.53 -13.37
C PRO A 128 30.13 -4.91 -14.73
N ASN A 129 30.67 -3.69 -14.72
CA ASN A 129 31.21 -2.98 -15.88
C ASN A 129 32.20 -1.91 -15.39
N ASP A 130 32.83 -1.17 -16.31
CA ASP A 130 33.87 -0.19 -15.97
C ASP A 130 33.40 0.89 -14.97
N CYS A 131 32.13 1.31 -15.04
CA CYS A 131 31.57 2.31 -14.13
C CYS A 131 31.05 1.70 -12.82
N TYR A 132 30.75 0.40 -12.79
CA TYR A 132 30.14 -0.30 -11.66
C TYR A 132 30.84 -1.65 -11.45
N PRO A 133 32.04 -1.69 -10.84
CA PRO A 133 32.83 -2.91 -10.80
C PRO A 133 32.36 -3.91 -9.73
N ARG A 134 31.53 -3.48 -8.76
CA ARG A 134 31.08 -4.32 -7.65
C ARG A 134 30.09 -5.41 -8.13
N ARG A 135 30.39 -6.68 -7.82
CA ARG A 135 29.58 -7.85 -8.19
C ARG A 135 28.50 -8.20 -7.18
N GLU A 136 28.77 -7.95 -5.90
CA GLU A 136 27.89 -8.31 -4.81
C GLU A 136 28.00 -7.28 -3.69
N PHE A 137 26.91 -7.12 -2.96
CA PHE A 137 26.85 -6.25 -1.80
C PHE A 137 25.87 -6.83 -0.78
N GLU A 138 26.30 -6.89 0.47
CA GLU A 138 25.46 -7.29 1.58
C GLU A 138 25.67 -6.33 2.74
N THR A 139 24.59 -5.86 3.33
CA THR A 139 24.61 -4.97 4.49
C THR A 139 23.29 -5.02 5.23
N VAL A 140 23.19 -4.24 6.30
CA VAL A 140 21.94 -3.93 6.99
C VAL A 140 21.59 -2.47 6.75
N ILE A 141 20.32 -2.21 6.41
CA ILE A 141 19.80 -0.87 6.17
C ILE A 141 18.63 -0.55 7.09
N THR A 142 18.36 0.74 7.31
CA THR A 142 17.11 1.27 7.85
C THR A 142 16.59 2.35 6.90
N LYS A 143 15.38 2.87 7.15
CA LYS A 143 14.84 4.02 6.42
C LYS A 143 15.72 5.28 6.52
N ASP A 144 16.57 5.38 7.55
CA ASP A 144 17.40 6.55 7.83
C ASP A 144 18.85 6.38 7.30
N THR A 145 19.27 5.18 6.90
CA THR A 145 20.61 4.92 6.34
C THR A 145 20.64 4.91 4.82
N VAL A 146 19.48 4.79 4.16
CA VAL A 146 19.36 4.86 2.70
C VAL A 146 19.15 6.30 2.25
N ASN A 147 19.49 6.59 0.99
CA ASN A 147 19.36 7.93 0.43
C ASN A 147 17.89 8.36 0.29
N GLN A 148 17.01 7.46 -0.16
CA GLN A 148 15.57 7.71 -0.22
C GLN A 148 14.78 6.45 0.14
N CYS A 149 13.66 6.63 0.84
CA CYS A 149 12.72 5.56 1.18
C CYS A 149 11.31 6.15 1.29
N TYR A 150 10.42 5.84 0.35
CA TYR A 150 9.05 6.35 0.36
C TYR A 150 8.05 5.32 -0.17
N LEU A 151 6.81 5.39 0.33
CA LEU A 151 5.73 4.55 -0.16
C LEU A 151 5.35 4.97 -1.58
N TYR A 152 5.24 3.98 -2.47
CA TYR A 152 4.80 4.18 -3.84
C TYR A 152 3.70 3.18 -4.17
N ASN A 153 2.51 3.72 -4.42
CA ASN A 153 1.27 2.96 -4.51
C ASN A 153 0.63 3.17 -5.88
N PRO A 154 1.06 2.44 -6.92
CA PRO A 154 0.67 2.72 -8.31
C PRO A 154 -0.84 2.61 -8.58
N ARG A 155 -1.64 1.95 -7.73
CA ARG A 155 -3.08 1.73 -7.97
C ARG A 155 -3.99 1.90 -6.75
N ASN A 156 -3.65 2.78 -5.81
CA ASN A 156 -4.45 2.93 -4.57
C ASN A 156 -5.58 3.96 -4.66
N VAL A 157 -5.71 4.68 -5.78
CA VAL A 157 -6.81 5.63 -6.01
C VAL A 157 -7.42 5.39 -7.37
N TYR A 158 -8.70 5.01 -7.39
CA TYR A 158 -9.46 4.77 -8.60
C TYR A 158 -10.94 5.11 -8.40
N GLN A 159 -11.61 5.48 -9.49
CA GLN A 159 -13.06 5.64 -9.55
C GLN A 159 -13.63 4.45 -10.32
N ASN A 160 -14.59 3.73 -9.72
CA ASN A 160 -15.24 2.53 -10.29
C ASN A 160 -14.32 1.30 -10.47
N PHE A 161 -13.89 0.71 -9.36
CA PHE A 161 -13.18 -0.58 -9.39
C PHE A 161 -14.12 -1.74 -9.69
N ILE A 162 -13.60 -2.75 -10.38
CA ILE A 162 -14.31 -4.01 -10.59
C ILE A 162 -14.20 -4.82 -9.30
N VAL A 163 -15.33 -5.20 -8.72
CA VAL A 163 -15.38 -6.09 -7.55
C VAL A 163 -15.74 -7.49 -8.03
N GLY A 164 -14.87 -8.46 -7.73
CA GLY A 164 -15.23 -9.87 -7.83
C GLY A 164 -16.05 -10.28 -6.61
N VAL A 165 -17.25 -10.81 -6.82
CA VAL A 165 -18.07 -11.39 -5.76
C VAL A 165 -18.18 -12.90 -5.96
N ASN A 166 -18.03 -13.67 -4.88
CA ASN A 166 -18.31 -15.10 -4.92
C ASN A 166 -19.83 -15.30 -4.90
N GLY A 167 -20.39 -15.65 -6.05
CA GLY A 167 -21.84 -15.94 -6.19
C GLY A 167 -22.24 -17.37 -5.80
N GLY A 168 -21.30 -18.23 -5.40
CA GLY A 168 -21.57 -19.60 -4.97
C GLY A 168 -21.86 -19.73 -3.48
N GLU A 169 -22.44 -20.85 -3.06
CA GLU A 169 -22.79 -21.11 -1.66
C GLU A 169 -21.59 -21.45 -0.75
N ARG A 170 -20.43 -21.75 -1.35
CA ARG A 170 -19.22 -22.13 -0.60
C ARG A 170 -18.13 -21.06 -0.69
N PRO A 171 -17.38 -20.80 0.39
CA PRO A 171 -16.18 -19.94 0.35
C PRO A 171 -15.14 -20.48 -0.65
N LEU A 172 -14.45 -19.58 -1.35
CA LEU A 172 -13.27 -19.88 -2.15
C LEU A 172 -12.03 -19.45 -1.35
N TYR A 173 -10.96 -20.24 -1.40
CA TYR A 173 -9.68 -20.00 -0.73
C TYR A 173 -8.56 -20.00 -1.76
#